data_AF-A0A8J7HH96-F1
#
_entry.id   AF-A0A8J7HH96-F1
#
_cell.length_a   1.000
_cell.length_b   1.000
_cell.length_c   1.000
_cell.angle_alpha   90.00
_cell.angle_beta   90.00
_cell.angle_gamma   90.00
#
_symmetry.space_group_name_H-M   'P 1'
#
loop_
_entity.id
_entity.type
_entity.pdbx_description
1 polymer ?
#
loop_
_entity_poly.entity_id
_entity_poly.type
_entity_poly.pdbx_seq_one_letter_code
_entity_poly.pdbx_strand_id
1 'polypeptide(L)'
;MSHISSNHKRDRGLSTHGSEPTVPAKKRTMLAHKPHIRSSLMIGAVILVLSACGQPTFGHPSEPGGKIPAKLKRFYDQKLTFGSCEGYATTDDDAKAFANDTFKCARLEVPLDYQNPGGRTAQIALLRVPAKGKPSKRIGSLLLNPGGPGMSGMSYAAMVADKSADSPIAKQFDLIGFDPRGVAASTPALDCFTDAEREANLLVNPINSGGKDYTDHQTRQLYQKCAERSGGEDVLAHVGTRDVARDMDVLRAVLGDDKLSFFGASYGTRLGAIYAETFPQNVRAMVLDGAVDPTTGTTERHLVLFAGFQRAFDNMAALCAKTPTCPLGTDPKQATAAFQQLVRPLIDKPIITADGRKVTYTAAIGGVITGLYNDVSWPAVILGITELKAGSGKTLLFLSDIRTQRNTDGSYGNGNESLVAINCLDEERHTPEQESAMTRDIFKVAPFLDTGRPVNARDLCEHWRVKPTLGYPYAQNIKGLPKTLVVSATRDPATPHEGGISLAKTLGASLLTVEGERHGVALIGGNACINDIVADYLIGLKIPADGVRCVL
;
A
#
# COMPACT_ATOMS: atom_id res chain seq x y z
N MET A 1 10.21 39.02 -45.14
CA MET A 1 10.78 40.20 -44.46
C MET A 1 11.39 39.70 -43.15
N SER A 2 12.67 39.33 -43.12
CA SER A 2 13.84 40.19 -42.75
C SER A 2 13.83 40.54 -41.25
N HIS A 3 14.86 40.46 -40.42
CA HIS A 3 16.22 39.87 -40.34
C HIS A 3 16.76 40.27 -38.92
N ILE A 4 18.01 39.90 -38.56
CA ILE A 4 18.87 40.42 -37.44
C ILE A 4 18.64 39.73 -36.07
N SER A 5 19.51 38.93 -35.42
CA SER A 5 20.98 38.83 -35.21
C SER A 5 21.62 39.86 -34.26
N SER A 6 22.11 39.45 -33.08
CA SER A 6 23.50 39.74 -32.65
C SER A 6 23.89 39.09 -31.32
N ASN A 7 25.02 38.38 -31.35
CA ASN A 7 25.88 38.00 -30.22
C ASN A 7 26.57 39.22 -29.57
N HIS A 8 26.91 39.11 -28.28
CA HIS A 8 28.16 39.70 -27.75
C HIS A 8 28.78 38.87 -26.61
N LYS A 9 30.06 38.52 -26.80
CA LYS A 9 31.04 37.98 -25.85
C LYS A 9 31.77 39.14 -25.13
N ARG A 10 32.29 38.88 -23.92
CA ARG A 10 33.65 39.20 -23.38
C ARG A 10 33.70 38.71 -21.93
N ASP A 11 34.52 37.73 -21.53
CA ASP A 11 35.98 37.61 -21.38
C ASP A 11 36.61 38.22 -20.11
N ARG A 12 37.59 37.45 -19.58
CA ARG A 12 38.58 37.66 -18.50
C ARG A 12 38.16 37.16 -17.10
N GLY A 13 38.94 36.38 -16.35
CA GLY A 13 40.32 35.88 -16.51
C GLY A 13 41.06 35.89 -15.16
N LEU A 14 41.98 34.91 -14.96
CA LEU A 14 42.97 34.69 -13.88
C LEU A 14 42.46 34.05 -12.57
N SER A 15 42.89 32.85 -12.13
CA SER A 15 44.21 32.19 -11.93
C SER A 15 44.99 32.64 -10.68
N THR A 16 45.23 31.69 -9.75
CA THR A 16 46.46 31.42 -8.94
C THR A 16 46.10 30.45 -7.79
N HIS A 17 46.59 29.21 -7.72
CA HIS A 17 47.89 28.69 -7.21
C HIS A 17 47.97 28.40 -5.69
N GLY A 18 48.47 27.19 -5.38
CA GLY A 18 49.13 26.78 -4.12
C GLY A 18 48.18 26.34 -3.00
N SER A 19 48.44 25.31 -2.18
CA SER A 19 49.62 24.45 -1.96
C SER A 19 49.27 23.46 -0.83
N GLU A 20 49.62 22.19 -0.97
CA GLU A 20 49.75 21.24 0.15
C GLU A 20 50.90 21.65 1.09
N PRO A 21 50.91 21.15 2.33
CA PRO A 21 52.04 20.31 2.71
C PRO A 21 51.71 19.09 3.60
N THR A 22 52.66 18.17 3.52
CA THR A 22 52.83 16.84 4.14
C THR A 22 53.22 16.83 5.63
N VAL A 23 52.63 15.86 6.38
CA VAL A 23 53.14 14.91 7.45
C VAL A 23 54.18 15.38 8.51
N PRO A 24 54.10 14.92 9.78
CA PRO A 24 54.95 13.78 10.18
C PRO A 24 54.31 12.76 11.16
N ALA A 25 54.85 11.55 11.13
CA ALA A 25 54.56 10.40 12.00
C ALA A 25 55.36 10.41 13.32
N LYS A 26 54.87 9.67 14.34
CA LYS A 26 55.57 8.99 15.48
C LYS A 26 54.47 8.45 16.44
N LYS A 27 54.56 7.37 17.21
CA LYS A 27 55.47 6.23 17.41
C LYS A 27 54.75 5.28 18.41
N ARG A 28 54.90 3.95 18.19
CA ARG A 28 54.89 2.79 19.13
C ARG A 28 54.42 2.96 20.59
N THR A 29 53.61 2.01 21.07
CA THR A 29 54.05 1.05 22.13
C THR A 29 53.27 -0.27 22.08
N MET A 30 53.99 -1.39 22.19
CA MET A 30 53.48 -2.74 22.46
C MET A 30 53.17 -2.91 23.95
N LEU A 31 52.25 -3.82 24.32
CA LEU A 31 52.51 -4.86 25.33
C LEU A 31 51.39 -5.91 25.35
N ALA A 32 51.81 -7.17 25.28
CA ALA A 32 51.01 -8.37 25.45
C ALA A 32 50.86 -8.72 26.93
N HIS A 33 49.79 -9.44 27.31
CA HIS A 33 49.83 -10.71 28.07
C HIS A 33 48.41 -11.25 28.33
N LYS A 34 48.16 -12.51 27.90
CA LYS A 34 47.20 -13.49 28.46
C LYS A 34 47.90 -14.26 29.61
N PRO A 35 47.40 -15.39 30.19
CA PRO A 35 46.04 -16.00 30.34
C PRO A 35 45.76 -16.48 31.80
N HIS A 36 44.59 -17.07 32.07
CA HIS A 36 44.31 -18.24 32.96
C HIS A 36 42.82 -18.60 32.71
N ILE A 37 42.37 -19.75 32.16
CA ILE A 37 42.41 -21.20 32.47
C ILE A 37 41.94 -21.57 33.88
N ARG A 38 40.72 -22.16 33.97
CA ARG A 38 40.37 -23.54 34.41
C ARG A 38 38.85 -23.63 34.61
N SER A 39 38.14 -24.49 33.85
CA SER A 39 37.74 -25.87 34.19
C SER A 39 36.67 -25.90 35.29
N SER A 40 35.65 -26.76 35.36
CA SER A 40 35.02 -27.83 34.57
C SER A 40 33.96 -28.39 35.54
N LEU A 41 32.78 -28.84 35.12
CA LEU A 41 32.19 -30.11 35.62
C LEU A 41 30.89 -30.46 34.87
N MET A 42 30.87 -31.67 34.32
CA MET A 42 29.67 -32.42 33.93
C MET A 42 28.96 -32.97 35.17
N ILE A 43 27.64 -33.23 35.06
CA ILE A 43 26.96 -34.48 35.45
C ILE A 43 25.68 -34.56 34.60
N GLY A 44 25.44 -35.72 33.98
CA GLY A 44 24.20 -36.04 33.28
C GLY A 44 23.18 -36.75 34.17
N ALA A 45 21.92 -36.70 33.77
CA ALA A 45 20.88 -37.68 34.10
C ALA A 45 19.79 -37.65 33.04
N VAL A 46 19.14 -38.80 32.89
CA VAL A 46 18.39 -39.30 31.74
C VAL A 46 16.91 -39.49 32.14
N ILE A 47 16.00 -39.25 31.17
CA ILE A 47 14.59 -39.70 31.04
C ILE A 47 13.51 -39.07 31.94
N LEU A 48 12.52 -38.38 31.33
CA LEU A 48 11.15 -38.89 31.19
C LEU A 48 10.31 -38.02 30.22
N VAL A 49 9.71 -38.70 29.24
CA VAL A 49 8.77 -38.16 28.24
C VAL A 49 7.42 -37.93 28.90
N LEU A 50 6.89 -36.71 28.80
CA LEU A 50 5.46 -36.43 28.94
C LEU A 50 5.01 -35.53 27.80
N SER A 51 4.17 -36.10 26.97
CA SER A 51 3.44 -35.50 25.87
C SER A 51 2.53 -34.38 26.38
N ALA A 52 2.72 -33.16 25.87
CA ALA A 52 1.73 -32.10 25.96
C ALA A 52 1.74 -31.31 24.63
N CYS A 53 0.56 -31.14 24.06
CA CYS A 53 0.31 -30.46 22.80
C CYS A 53 0.94 -29.06 22.77
N GLY A 54 1.99 -28.89 21.98
CA GLY A 54 2.60 -27.59 21.69
C GLY A 54 1.79 -26.85 20.63
N GLN A 55 1.32 -25.65 20.98
CA GLN A 55 0.95 -24.63 20.01
C GLN A 55 2.14 -24.34 19.07
N PRO A 56 1.91 -24.00 17.79
CA PRO A 56 3.01 -23.68 16.88
C PRO A 56 3.69 -22.38 17.33
N THR A 57 4.85 -22.52 17.95
CA THR A 57 5.75 -21.40 18.25
C THR A 57 6.37 -20.91 16.94
N PHE A 58 6.10 -19.66 16.60
CA PHE A 58 6.73 -18.94 15.50
C PHE A 58 8.26 -18.95 15.68
N GLY A 59 8.97 -19.39 14.63
CA GLY A 59 10.41 -19.62 14.64
C GLY A 59 11.23 -18.34 14.89
N HIS A 60 12.39 -18.53 15.53
CA HIS A 60 13.36 -17.50 15.88
C HIS A 60 13.90 -16.68 14.69
N PRO A 61 14.34 -15.42 14.94
CA PRO A 61 14.92 -14.55 13.92
C PRO A 61 16.23 -15.11 13.35
N SER A 62 16.33 -15.14 12.02
CA SER A 62 17.50 -15.62 11.27
C SER A 62 18.60 -14.55 11.21
N GLU A 63 19.86 -14.98 11.29
CA GLU A 63 21.05 -14.12 11.05
C GLU A 63 21.07 -13.55 9.61
N PRO A 64 21.78 -12.42 9.34
CA PRO A 64 21.92 -11.86 7.99
C PRO A 64 22.44 -12.91 6.99
N GLY A 65 21.69 -13.15 5.91
CA GLY A 65 22.01 -14.24 4.98
C GLY A 65 21.58 -15.63 5.48
N GLY A 66 20.56 -15.71 6.33
CA GLY A 66 20.01 -16.97 6.84
C GLY A 66 19.84 -18.01 5.73
N LYS A 67 20.30 -19.24 6.01
CA LYS A 67 20.28 -20.33 5.02
C LYS A 67 18.86 -20.52 4.49
N ILE A 68 18.69 -20.31 3.18
CA ILE A 68 17.45 -20.63 2.48
C ILE A 68 17.13 -22.10 2.75
N PRO A 69 15.93 -22.43 3.25
CA PRO A 69 15.54 -23.83 3.46
C PRO A 69 15.71 -24.63 2.17
N ALA A 70 16.29 -25.83 2.24
CA ALA A 70 16.59 -26.63 1.05
C ALA A 70 15.36 -26.84 0.15
N LYS A 71 14.18 -27.01 0.76
CA LYS A 71 12.89 -27.15 0.06
C LYS A 71 12.43 -25.91 -0.73
N LEU A 72 13.00 -24.73 -0.43
CA LEU A 72 12.71 -23.46 -1.12
C LEU A 72 13.78 -23.07 -2.13
N LYS A 73 14.93 -23.75 -2.15
CA LYS A 73 16.10 -23.35 -2.96
C LYS A 73 15.76 -23.12 -4.44
N ARG A 74 14.89 -23.96 -5.02
CA ARG A 74 14.43 -23.84 -6.42
C ARG A 74 13.82 -22.47 -6.75
N PHE A 75 13.13 -21.84 -5.80
CA PHE A 75 12.51 -20.53 -6.00
C PHE A 75 13.53 -19.40 -5.85
N TYR A 76 14.57 -19.58 -5.02
CA TYR A 76 15.60 -18.54 -4.84
C TYR A 76 16.68 -18.57 -5.94
N ASP A 77 16.91 -19.73 -6.56
CA ASP A 77 17.93 -19.89 -7.61
C ASP A 77 17.41 -19.55 -9.03
N GLN A 78 16.11 -19.26 -9.18
CA GLN A 78 15.51 -19.00 -10.48
C GLN A 78 16.11 -17.75 -11.12
N LYS A 79 16.06 -17.67 -12.45
CA LYS A 79 16.48 -16.50 -13.22
C LYS A 79 15.28 -15.89 -13.92
N LEU A 80 15.01 -14.62 -13.66
CA LEU A 80 13.94 -13.90 -14.35
C LEU A 80 14.34 -13.62 -15.79
N THR A 81 13.41 -13.92 -16.70
CA THR A 81 13.53 -13.51 -18.11
C THR A 81 12.73 -12.24 -18.28
N PHE A 82 13.41 -11.11 -18.29
CA PHE A 82 12.81 -9.80 -18.52
C PHE A 82 12.55 -9.57 -20.01
N GLY A 83 11.32 -9.22 -20.35
CA GLY A 83 10.88 -8.98 -21.73
C GLY A 83 9.95 -7.78 -21.86
N SER A 84 9.16 -7.78 -22.94
CA SER A 84 8.09 -6.80 -23.14
C SER A 84 7.08 -6.85 -21.98
N CYS A 85 6.44 -5.71 -21.71
CA CYS A 85 5.31 -5.60 -20.77
C CYS A 85 3.95 -5.82 -21.44
N GLU A 86 3.93 -6.14 -22.73
CA GLU A 86 2.74 -6.60 -23.43
C GLU A 86 2.14 -7.84 -22.75
N GLY A 87 0.82 -7.86 -22.56
CA GLY A 87 0.11 -8.96 -21.90
C GLY A 87 0.11 -8.93 -20.36
N TYR A 88 0.64 -7.88 -19.74
CA TYR A 88 0.56 -7.67 -18.29
C TYR A 88 -0.50 -6.65 -17.86
N ALA A 89 -1.01 -5.82 -18.78
CA ALA A 89 -2.01 -4.82 -18.45
C ALA A 89 -3.35 -5.48 -18.09
N THR A 90 -3.97 -5.04 -16.98
CA THR A 90 -5.30 -5.49 -16.55
C THR A 90 -6.37 -4.40 -16.62
N THR A 91 -5.95 -3.16 -16.87
CA THR A 91 -6.83 -2.00 -17.05
C THR A 91 -6.40 -1.15 -18.25
N ASP A 92 -7.28 -0.26 -18.71
CA ASP A 92 -6.98 0.73 -19.76
C ASP A 92 -5.79 1.62 -19.38
N ASP A 93 -5.64 1.92 -18.09
CA ASP A 93 -4.56 2.77 -17.59
C ASP A 93 -3.25 2.00 -17.46
N ASP A 94 -3.29 0.71 -17.11
CA ASP A 94 -2.11 -0.16 -17.17
C ASP A 94 -1.58 -0.25 -18.61
N ALA A 95 -2.48 -0.44 -19.59
CA ALA A 95 -2.09 -0.56 -20.99
C ALA A 95 -1.35 0.68 -21.49
N LYS A 96 -1.82 1.87 -21.11
CA LYS A 96 -1.13 3.14 -21.41
C LYS A 96 0.17 3.27 -20.63
N ALA A 97 0.16 2.97 -19.34
CA ALA A 97 1.32 3.13 -18.47
C ALA A 97 2.47 2.18 -18.86
N PHE A 98 2.14 0.96 -19.31
CA PHE A 98 3.11 -0.08 -19.65
C PHE A 98 3.62 0.02 -21.09
N ALA A 99 3.02 0.87 -21.93
CA ALA A 99 3.45 1.15 -23.31
C ALA A 99 4.73 2.01 -23.39
N ASN A 100 5.75 1.66 -22.59
CA ASN A 100 7.05 2.30 -22.56
C ASN A 100 8.14 1.26 -22.77
N ASP A 101 8.87 1.35 -23.88
CA ASP A 101 9.89 0.36 -24.27
C ASP A 101 11.07 0.25 -23.29
N THR A 102 11.24 1.21 -22.39
CA THR A 102 12.24 1.14 -21.32
C THR A 102 11.82 0.21 -20.18
N PHE A 103 10.52 -0.02 -20.02
CA PHE A 103 10.00 -0.94 -19.00
C PHE A 103 10.23 -2.38 -19.42
N LYS A 104 10.51 -3.23 -18.42
CA LYS A 104 10.74 -4.66 -18.63
C LYS A 104 9.93 -5.46 -17.64
N CYS A 105 9.17 -6.43 -18.13
CA CYS A 105 8.31 -7.25 -17.28
C CYS A 105 8.79 -8.69 -17.22
N ALA A 106 8.48 -9.35 -16.10
CA ALA A 106 8.80 -10.74 -15.85
C ALA A 106 7.79 -11.37 -14.88
N ARG A 107 7.88 -12.70 -14.71
CA ARG A 107 7.15 -13.45 -13.70
C ARG A 107 8.12 -14.19 -12.80
N LEU A 108 7.92 -14.05 -11.50
CA LEU A 108 8.62 -14.77 -10.45
C LEU A 108 7.76 -15.95 -9.98
N GLU A 109 8.30 -17.15 -10.01
CA GLU A 109 7.61 -18.31 -9.46
C GLU A 109 7.81 -18.41 -7.94
N VAL A 110 6.73 -18.60 -7.18
CA VAL A 110 6.76 -18.82 -5.73
C VAL A 110 5.87 -20.01 -5.36
N PRO A 111 6.10 -20.70 -4.23
CA PRO A 111 5.14 -21.69 -3.77
C PRO A 111 3.83 -20.99 -3.39
N LEU A 112 2.70 -21.61 -3.73
CA LEU A 112 1.40 -21.13 -3.26
C LEU A 112 1.35 -21.26 -1.74
N ASP A 113 1.68 -22.45 -1.23
CA ASP A 113 1.83 -22.72 0.21
C ASP A 113 3.30 -22.90 0.59
N TYR A 114 3.84 -21.98 1.41
CA TYR A 114 5.22 -22.08 1.92
C TYR A 114 5.45 -23.25 2.89
N GLN A 115 4.39 -23.83 3.47
CA GLN A 115 4.48 -25.05 4.26
C GLN A 115 4.63 -26.28 3.37
N ASN A 116 3.96 -26.30 2.22
CA ASN A 116 4.08 -27.31 1.17
C ASN A 116 4.72 -26.78 -0.14
N PRO A 117 6.02 -26.43 -0.13
CA PRO A 117 6.66 -25.80 -1.29
C PRO A 117 6.85 -26.72 -2.49
N GLY A 118 6.57 -28.02 -2.36
CA GLY A 118 6.52 -28.98 -3.47
C GLY A 118 5.18 -29.02 -4.21
N GLY A 119 4.14 -28.34 -3.69
CA GLY A 119 2.81 -28.26 -4.28
C GLY A 119 2.67 -27.25 -5.42
N ARG A 120 1.47 -26.70 -5.55
CA ARG A 120 1.14 -25.66 -6.54
C ARG A 120 2.00 -24.41 -6.34
N THR A 121 2.21 -23.68 -7.42
CA THR A 121 2.95 -22.42 -7.46
C THR A 121 2.04 -21.27 -7.85
N ALA A 122 2.47 -20.05 -7.51
CA ALA A 122 1.95 -18.81 -8.05
C ALA A 122 3.04 -18.10 -8.88
N GLN A 123 2.62 -17.27 -9.83
CA GLN A 123 3.50 -16.45 -10.65
C GLN A 123 3.24 -14.98 -10.33
N ILE A 124 4.21 -14.36 -9.67
CA ILE A 124 4.18 -12.95 -9.28
C ILE A 124 4.66 -12.11 -10.46
N ALA A 125 3.77 -11.29 -11.02
CA ALA A 125 4.11 -10.37 -12.07
C ALA A 125 4.92 -9.18 -11.52
N LEU A 126 5.92 -8.75 -12.27
CA LEU A 126 6.69 -7.56 -11.92
C LEU A 126 7.07 -6.73 -13.14
N LEU A 127 7.18 -5.42 -12.92
CA LEU A 127 7.64 -4.40 -13.84
C LEU A 127 8.93 -3.78 -13.28
N ARG A 128 9.96 -3.75 -14.11
CA ARG A 128 11.24 -3.09 -13.84
C ARG A 128 11.38 -1.85 -14.69
N VAL A 129 11.67 -0.73 -14.03
CA VAL A 129 12.19 0.49 -14.67
C VAL A 129 13.69 0.56 -14.37
N PRO A 130 14.56 0.37 -15.38
CA PRO A 130 16.01 0.41 -15.16
C PRO A 130 16.49 1.75 -14.60
N ALA A 131 17.47 1.71 -13.72
CA ALA A 131 18.14 2.91 -13.23
C ALA A 131 18.71 3.74 -14.39
N LYS A 132 18.48 5.06 -14.38
CA LYS A 132 18.92 5.96 -15.46
C LYS A 132 20.37 6.44 -15.34
N GLY A 133 21.00 6.20 -14.19
CA GLY A 133 22.36 6.67 -13.90
C GLY A 133 23.47 5.76 -14.46
N LYS A 134 24.72 6.07 -14.08
CA LYS A 134 25.87 5.22 -14.44
C LYS A 134 25.74 3.84 -13.77
N PRO A 135 25.96 2.72 -14.48
CA PRO A 135 25.88 1.38 -13.88
C PRO A 135 26.74 1.19 -12.63
N SER A 136 27.92 1.82 -12.57
CA SER A 136 28.82 1.77 -11.40
C SER A 136 28.31 2.53 -10.17
N LYS A 137 27.21 3.28 -10.30
CA LYS A 137 26.52 4.00 -9.22
C LYS A 137 25.17 3.38 -8.87
N ARG A 138 24.76 2.31 -9.55
CA ARG A 138 23.55 1.56 -9.21
C ARG A 138 23.73 0.93 -7.83
N ILE A 139 22.76 1.18 -6.94
CA ILE A 139 22.72 0.63 -5.59
C ILE A 139 22.08 -0.76 -5.60
N GLY A 140 20.98 -0.93 -6.34
CA GLY A 140 20.19 -2.17 -6.33
C GLY A 140 18.78 -1.91 -6.86
N SER A 141 17.83 -2.71 -6.39
CA SER A 141 16.41 -2.53 -6.67
C SER A 141 15.70 -1.82 -5.53
N LEU A 142 14.76 -0.93 -5.87
CA LEU A 142 13.78 -0.37 -4.94
C LEU A 142 12.43 -1.01 -5.23
N LEU A 143 11.98 -1.90 -4.34
CA LEU A 143 10.65 -2.49 -4.46
C LEU A 143 9.59 -1.49 -4.00
N LEU A 144 8.55 -1.35 -4.79
CA LEU A 144 7.46 -0.39 -4.60
C LEU A 144 6.15 -1.13 -4.39
N ASN A 145 5.38 -0.73 -3.38
CA ASN A 145 4.00 -1.21 -3.19
C ASN A 145 3.04 -0.03 -2.89
N PRO A 146 1.94 0.12 -3.66
CA PRO A 146 0.99 1.22 -3.49
C PRO A 146 0.04 1.05 -2.30
N GLY A 147 -0.06 -0.16 -1.75
CA GLY A 147 -1.09 -0.50 -0.79
C GLY A 147 -2.39 -1.00 -1.44
N GLY A 148 -3.52 -0.51 -0.92
CA GLY A 148 -4.86 -1.02 -1.23
C GLY A 148 -5.44 -1.77 -0.02
N PRO A 149 -5.16 -3.08 0.18
CA PRO A 149 -4.49 -4.01 -0.74
C PRO A 149 -5.23 -4.18 -2.08
N GLY A 150 -4.65 -4.93 -3.01
CA GLY A 150 -5.26 -5.21 -4.32
C GLY A 150 -4.96 -4.19 -5.42
N MET A 151 -4.17 -3.15 -5.14
CA MET A 151 -3.67 -2.26 -6.20
C MET A 151 -2.41 -2.86 -6.87
N SER A 152 -2.28 -2.70 -8.19
CA SER A 152 -1.12 -3.16 -8.95
C SER A 152 0.14 -2.39 -8.56
N GLY A 153 1.17 -3.12 -8.12
CA GLY A 153 2.48 -2.53 -7.87
C GLY A 153 3.21 -2.21 -9.17
N MET A 154 2.93 -2.93 -10.26
CA MET A 154 3.46 -2.63 -11.59
C MET A 154 3.00 -1.24 -12.06
N SER A 155 1.70 -0.95 -11.96
CA SER A 155 1.13 0.36 -12.31
C SER A 155 1.67 1.48 -11.41
N TYR A 156 1.87 1.18 -10.13
CA TYR A 156 2.49 2.13 -9.21
C TYR A 156 3.94 2.46 -9.58
N ALA A 157 4.75 1.46 -9.98
CA ALA A 157 6.12 1.71 -10.42
C ALA A 157 6.19 2.52 -11.71
N ALA A 158 5.29 2.26 -12.67
CA ALA A 158 5.15 3.07 -13.87
C ALA A 158 4.80 4.54 -13.52
N MET A 159 3.87 4.75 -12.59
CA MET A 159 3.50 6.09 -12.13
C MET A 159 4.66 6.80 -11.40
N VAL A 160 5.40 6.11 -10.52
CA VAL A 160 6.59 6.68 -9.87
C VAL A 160 7.65 7.03 -10.91
N ALA A 161 7.84 6.21 -11.94
CA ALA A 161 8.79 6.48 -13.00
C ALA A 161 8.41 7.70 -13.86
N ASP A 162 7.11 7.94 -14.07
CA ASP A 162 6.60 9.17 -14.72
C ASP A 162 6.83 10.40 -13.83
N LYS A 163 6.37 10.36 -12.57
CA LYS A 163 6.38 11.52 -11.67
C LYS A 163 7.75 11.88 -11.10
N SER A 164 8.63 10.89 -10.95
CA SER A 164 9.95 11.05 -10.32
C SER A 164 11.09 10.65 -11.26
N ALA A 165 10.87 10.80 -12.57
CA ALA A 165 11.78 10.43 -13.66
C ALA A 165 13.23 10.93 -13.48
N ASP A 166 13.40 12.14 -12.96
CA ASP A 166 14.71 12.81 -12.83
C ASP A 166 15.27 12.80 -11.40
N SER A 167 14.55 12.16 -10.48
CA SER A 167 14.92 12.07 -9.07
C SER A 167 16.28 11.38 -8.89
N PRO A 168 17.02 11.71 -7.82
CA PRO A 168 18.22 10.97 -7.44
C PRO A 168 17.97 9.46 -7.27
N ILE A 169 16.75 9.07 -6.87
CA ILE A 169 16.33 7.67 -6.68
C ILE A 169 16.32 6.94 -8.03
N ALA A 170 15.63 7.49 -9.04
CA ALA A 170 15.54 6.90 -10.39
C ALA A 170 16.91 6.77 -11.09
N LYS A 171 17.93 7.51 -10.63
CA LYS A 171 19.31 7.41 -11.14
C LYS A 171 20.10 6.26 -10.51
N GLN A 172 19.75 5.82 -9.30
CA GLN A 172 20.56 4.85 -8.54
C GLN A 172 19.86 3.52 -8.27
N PHE A 173 18.53 3.45 -8.41
CA PHE A 173 17.76 2.24 -8.23
C PHE A 173 17.07 1.82 -9.52
N ASP A 174 17.01 0.51 -9.75
CA ASP A 174 15.93 -0.03 -10.57
C ASP A 174 14.64 0.08 -9.77
N LEU A 175 13.59 0.69 -10.33
CA LEU A 175 12.28 0.71 -9.68
C LEU A 175 11.56 -0.59 -10.02
N ILE A 176 11.18 -1.36 -9.01
CA ILE A 176 10.51 -2.64 -9.18
C ILE A 176 9.10 -2.54 -8.59
N GLY A 177 8.11 -2.53 -9.46
CA GLY A 177 6.72 -2.75 -9.10
C GLY A 177 6.41 -4.24 -9.21
N PHE A 178 5.69 -4.80 -8.24
CA PHE A 178 5.21 -6.18 -8.32
C PHE A 178 3.75 -6.26 -7.92
N ASP A 179 3.00 -7.11 -8.59
CA ASP A 179 1.62 -7.38 -8.23
C ASP A 179 1.61 -8.54 -7.24
N PRO A 180 1.12 -8.36 -5.99
CA PRO A 180 1.05 -9.47 -5.04
C PRO A 180 0.25 -10.66 -5.59
N ARG A 181 0.48 -11.85 -5.03
CA ARG A 181 -0.34 -13.04 -5.33
C ARG A 181 -1.84 -12.72 -5.29
N GLY A 182 -2.59 -13.14 -6.31
CA GLY A 182 -4.01 -12.83 -6.45
C GLY A 182 -4.32 -11.45 -7.05
N VAL A 183 -3.36 -10.55 -7.19
CA VAL A 183 -3.59 -9.16 -7.63
C VAL A 183 -3.21 -8.98 -9.08
N ALA A 184 -4.07 -8.27 -9.84
CA ALA A 184 -3.82 -7.79 -11.19
C ALA A 184 -3.18 -8.85 -12.09
N ALA A 185 -1.94 -8.63 -12.55
CA ALA A 185 -1.31 -9.52 -13.52
C ALA A 185 -0.77 -10.82 -12.92
N SER A 186 -0.73 -10.98 -11.59
CA SER A 186 -0.23 -12.20 -10.93
C SER A 186 -1.22 -13.35 -11.02
N THR A 187 -0.71 -14.57 -11.18
CA THR A 187 -1.56 -15.77 -11.38
C THR A 187 -1.34 -16.84 -10.31
N PRO A 188 -2.39 -17.51 -9.81
CA PRO A 188 -3.81 -17.27 -10.12
C PRO A 188 -4.28 -15.89 -9.66
N ALA A 189 -5.02 -15.19 -10.51
CA ALA A 189 -5.61 -13.90 -10.20
C ALA A 189 -6.92 -14.13 -9.44
N LEU A 190 -7.23 -13.25 -8.49
CA LEU A 190 -8.54 -13.27 -7.85
C LEU A 190 -9.60 -12.76 -8.82
N ASP A 191 -10.69 -13.50 -8.90
CA ASP A 191 -11.86 -13.22 -9.73
C ASP A 191 -13.03 -13.87 -9.00
N CYS A 192 -14.04 -13.09 -8.63
CA CYS A 192 -15.20 -13.57 -7.87
C CYS A 192 -16.49 -13.38 -8.64
N PHE A 193 -16.62 -12.30 -9.41
CA PHE A 193 -17.80 -12.00 -10.20
C PHE A 193 -17.41 -11.62 -11.62
N THR A 194 -18.24 -12.03 -12.58
CA THR A 194 -18.10 -11.54 -13.96
C THR A 194 -18.38 -10.04 -14.06
N ASP A 195 -17.89 -9.38 -15.11
CA ASP A 195 -18.19 -7.96 -15.37
C ASP A 195 -19.69 -7.67 -15.41
N ALA A 196 -20.47 -8.55 -16.06
CA ALA A 196 -21.93 -8.41 -16.13
C ALA A 196 -22.60 -8.49 -14.75
N GLU A 197 -22.07 -9.34 -13.85
CA GLU A 197 -22.56 -9.43 -12.47
C GLU A 197 -22.19 -8.18 -11.66
N ARG A 198 -20.97 -7.66 -11.85
CA ARG A 198 -20.50 -6.41 -11.25
C ARG A 198 -21.37 -5.23 -11.70
N GLU A 199 -21.66 -5.11 -13.00
CA GLU A 199 -22.61 -4.13 -13.56
C GLU A 199 -24.03 -4.28 -12.99
N ALA A 200 -24.48 -5.50 -12.73
CA ALA A 200 -25.77 -5.78 -12.12
C ALA A 200 -25.84 -5.43 -10.61
N ASN A 201 -24.81 -4.78 -10.06
CA ASN A 201 -24.64 -4.42 -8.64
C ASN A 201 -24.30 -5.61 -7.72
N LEU A 202 -23.78 -6.72 -8.25
CA LEU A 202 -23.06 -7.71 -7.44
C LEU A 202 -21.60 -7.24 -7.26
N LEU A 203 -21.43 -6.01 -6.76
CA LEU A 203 -20.11 -5.46 -6.51
C LEU A 203 -19.57 -5.96 -5.17
N VAL A 204 -18.29 -6.33 -5.18
CA VAL A 204 -17.49 -6.40 -3.96
C VAL A 204 -17.19 -4.97 -3.55
N ASN A 205 -18.03 -4.42 -2.66
CA ASN A 205 -17.84 -3.10 -2.10
C ASN A 205 -17.27 -3.24 -0.68
N PRO A 206 -15.96 -3.04 -0.50
CA PRO A 206 -15.32 -3.21 0.80
C PRO A 206 -15.70 -2.12 1.81
N ILE A 207 -16.38 -1.06 1.38
CA ILE A 207 -16.97 -0.07 2.30
C ILE A 207 -18.43 -0.43 2.50
N ASN A 208 -18.68 -1.30 3.47
CA ASN A 208 -20.01 -1.66 3.92
C ASN A 208 -20.63 -0.51 4.77
N SER A 209 -20.84 0.65 4.14
CA SER A 209 -21.39 1.86 4.78
C SER A 209 -22.92 1.93 4.71
N GLY A 210 -23.59 0.77 4.77
CA GLY A 210 -25.04 0.66 4.99
C GLY A 210 -25.98 1.11 3.85
N GLY A 211 -25.47 1.32 2.63
CA GLY A 211 -26.32 1.60 1.45
C GLY A 211 -27.26 0.43 1.12
N LYS A 212 -26.73 -0.79 1.17
CA LYS A 212 -27.48 -2.04 1.18
C LYS A 212 -26.61 -3.08 1.86
N ASP A 213 -27.03 -3.53 3.04
CA ASP A 213 -26.28 -4.53 3.78
C ASP A 213 -26.23 -5.86 3.01
N TYR A 214 -25.10 -6.55 3.12
CA TYR A 214 -24.95 -7.88 2.57
C TYR A 214 -25.83 -8.87 3.33
N THR A 215 -26.52 -9.72 2.58
CA THR A 215 -27.26 -10.86 3.13
C THR A 215 -26.34 -12.06 3.32
N ASP A 216 -26.73 -12.96 4.21
CA ASP A 216 -26.09 -14.26 4.44
C ASP A 216 -25.91 -15.08 3.13
N HIS A 217 -26.87 -14.98 2.21
CA HIS A 217 -26.75 -15.59 0.89
C HIS A 217 -25.65 -14.95 0.05
N GLN A 218 -25.55 -13.61 0.04
CA GLN A 218 -24.55 -12.89 -0.74
C GLN A 218 -23.13 -13.11 -0.22
N THR A 219 -22.92 -13.16 1.10
CA THR A 219 -21.60 -13.44 1.67
C THR A 219 -21.15 -14.88 1.39
N ARG A 220 -22.07 -15.86 1.42
CA ARG A 220 -21.79 -17.23 0.93
C ARG A 220 -21.45 -17.27 -0.55
N GLN A 221 -22.27 -16.62 -1.37
CA GLN A 221 -22.12 -16.61 -2.82
C GLN A 221 -20.78 -15.97 -3.23
N LEU A 222 -20.38 -14.89 -2.56
CA LEU A 222 -19.06 -14.27 -2.75
C LEU A 222 -17.95 -15.31 -2.56
N TYR A 223 -17.90 -15.98 -1.40
CA TYR A 223 -16.86 -16.97 -1.12
C TYR A 223 -16.84 -18.10 -2.16
N GLN A 224 -18.00 -18.69 -2.47
CA GLN A 224 -18.13 -19.79 -3.42
C GLN A 224 -17.59 -19.39 -4.80
N LYS A 225 -18.02 -18.25 -5.33
CA LYS A 225 -17.58 -17.82 -6.65
C LYS A 225 -16.12 -17.40 -6.69
N CYS A 226 -15.62 -16.73 -5.65
CA CYS A 226 -14.18 -16.47 -5.53
C CYS A 226 -13.39 -17.78 -5.61
N ALA A 227 -13.78 -18.81 -4.86
CA ALA A 227 -13.08 -20.09 -4.88
C ALA A 227 -13.16 -20.78 -6.24
N GLU A 228 -14.33 -20.80 -6.88
CA GLU A 228 -14.56 -21.42 -8.18
C GLU A 228 -13.76 -20.75 -9.31
N ARG A 229 -13.67 -19.42 -9.30
CA ARG A 229 -13.09 -18.63 -10.39
C ARG A 229 -11.62 -18.25 -10.18
N SER A 230 -11.16 -18.20 -8.93
CA SER A 230 -9.78 -17.83 -8.59
C SER A 230 -8.81 -19.02 -8.50
N GLY A 231 -9.25 -20.22 -8.89
CA GLY A 231 -8.41 -21.41 -8.92
C GLY A 231 -8.39 -22.24 -7.63
N GLY A 232 -9.41 -22.11 -6.78
CA GLY A 232 -9.67 -22.98 -5.62
C GLY A 232 -9.64 -22.27 -4.26
N GLU A 233 -10.18 -22.94 -3.24
CA GLU A 233 -10.13 -22.48 -1.83
C GLU A 233 -8.69 -22.39 -1.31
N ASP A 234 -7.77 -23.17 -1.88
CA ASP A 234 -6.35 -23.13 -1.54
C ASP A 234 -5.68 -21.83 -1.99
N VAL A 235 -6.07 -21.25 -3.12
CA VAL A 235 -5.61 -19.90 -3.51
C VAL A 235 -6.09 -18.88 -2.48
N LEU A 236 -7.37 -18.94 -2.09
CA LEU A 236 -7.95 -18.05 -1.09
C LEU A 236 -7.33 -18.18 0.30
N ALA A 237 -6.66 -19.30 0.59
CA ALA A 237 -5.96 -19.53 1.85
C ALA A 237 -4.58 -18.85 1.92
N HIS A 238 -4.04 -18.46 0.77
CA HIS A 238 -2.62 -18.14 0.63
C HIS A 238 -2.37 -16.75 0.04
N VAL A 239 -3.37 -15.86 -0.07
CA VAL A 239 -3.19 -14.49 -0.60
C VAL A 239 -2.82 -13.43 0.45
N GLY A 240 -2.79 -13.79 1.74
CA GLY A 240 -2.63 -12.84 2.86
C GLY A 240 -1.23 -12.24 2.98
N THR A 241 -1.10 -11.16 3.76
CA THR A 241 0.13 -10.34 3.81
C THR A 241 1.38 -11.16 4.19
N ARG A 242 1.25 -12.15 5.09
CA ARG A 242 2.40 -12.98 5.54
C ARG A 242 3.03 -13.78 4.40
N ASP A 243 2.23 -14.24 3.45
CA ASP A 243 2.77 -14.95 2.28
C ASP A 243 3.35 -13.98 1.25
N VAL A 244 2.73 -12.81 1.05
CA VAL A 244 3.31 -11.74 0.20
C VAL A 244 4.68 -11.28 0.72
N ALA A 245 4.86 -11.17 2.04
CA ALA A 245 6.14 -10.84 2.65
C ALA A 245 7.23 -11.91 2.37
N ARG A 246 6.85 -13.18 2.26
CA ARG A 246 7.78 -14.25 1.86
C ARG A 246 8.13 -14.16 0.37
N ASP A 247 7.15 -13.82 -0.47
CA ASP A 247 7.38 -13.59 -1.90
C ASP A 247 8.37 -12.44 -2.14
N MET A 248 8.27 -11.37 -1.33
CA MET A 248 9.23 -10.27 -1.36
C MET A 248 10.67 -10.73 -1.07
N ASP A 249 10.89 -11.72 -0.21
CA ASP A 249 12.25 -12.21 0.06
C ASP A 249 12.79 -13.07 -1.08
N VAL A 250 11.93 -13.89 -1.71
CA VAL A 250 12.28 -14.61 -2.94
C VAL A 250 12.63 -13.59 -4.04
N LEU A 251 11.80 -12.57 -4.23
CA LEU A 251 12.00 -11.53 -5.24
C LEU A 251 13.31 -10.77 -5.01
N ARG A 252 13.58 -10.34 -3.77
CA ARG A 252 14.85 -9.71 -3.38
C ARG A 252 16.05 -10.55 -3.83
N ALA A 253 16.06 -11.84 -3.48
CA ALA A 253 17.16 -12.73 -3.80
C ALA A 253 17.34 -12.92 -5.32
N VAL A 254 16.23 -13.11 -6.04
CA VAL A 254 16.23 -13.36 -7.49
C VAL A 254 16.62 -12.12 -8.30
N LEU A 255 16.35 -10.92 -7.79
CA LEU A 255 16.85 -9.67 -8.35
C LEU A 255 18.37 -9.46 -8.11
N GLY A 256 18.98 -10.32 -7.28
CA GLY A 256 20.40 -10.29 -6.96
C GLY A 256 20.77 -9.28 -5.87
N ASP A 257 19.81 -8.82 -5.07
CA ASP A 257 20.06 -7.88 -3.98
C ASP A 257 20.26 -8.63 -2.65
N ASP A 258 21.40 -8.42 -1.98
CA ASP A 258 21.68 -9.04 -0.67
C ASP A 258 20.68 -8.62 0.41
N LYS A 259 20.17 -7.39 0.31
CA LYS A 259 19.22 -6.79 1.24
C LYS A 259 18.19 -5.94 0.49
N LEU A 260 16.95 -5.97 0.96
CA LEU A 260 15.80 -5.27 0.41
C LEU A 260 15.88 -3.76 0.65
N SER A 261 15.72 -2.97 -0.41
CA SER A 261 15.27 -1.58 -0.31
C SER A 261 13.79 -1.53 -0.68
N PHE A 262 12.95 -1.00 0.20
CA PHE A 262 11.49 -1.02 0.04
C PHE A 262 10.86 0.34 0.30
N PHE A 263 9.88 0.69 -0.54
CA PHE A 263 8.95 1.77 -0.32
C PHE A 263 7.53 1.20 -0.35
N GLY A 264 6.80 1.35 0.75
CA GLY A 264 5.40 0.95 0.85
C GLY A 264 4.53 2.14 1.21
N ALA A 265 3.48 2.38 0.42
CA ALA A 265 2.44 3.34 0.73
C ALA A 265 1.21 2.62 1.30
N SER A 266 0.48 3.25 2.23
CA SER A 266 -0.83 2.75 2.70
C SER A 266 -0.74 1.31 3.26
N TYR A 267 -1.55 0.35 2.80
CA TYR A 267 -1.39 -1.09 3.13
C TYR A 267 0.05 -1.61 2.91
N GLY A 268 0.80 -1.05 1.96
CA GLY A 268 2.22 -1.36 1.77
C GLY A 268 3.06 -1.12 3.02
N THR A 269 2.62 -0.25 3.94
CA THR A 269 3.26 -0.05 5.25
C THR A 269 3.09 -1.24 6.19
N ARG A 270 1.91 -1.88 6.20
CA ARG A 270 1.65 -3.15 6.88
C ARG A 270 2.53 -4.25 6.29
N LEU A 271 2.57 -4.36 4.97
CA LEU A 271 3.40 -5.33 4.25
C LEU A 271 4.89 -5.16 4.60
N GLY A 272 5.39 -3.92 4.57
CA GLY A 272 6.77 -3.61 4.96
C GLY A 272 7.07 -3.98 6.42
N ALA A 273 6.17 -3.66 7.34
CA ALA A 273 6.32 -4.00 8.76
C ALA A 273 6.34 -5.52 9.00
N ILE A 274 5.51 -6.29 8.28
CA ILE A 274 5.51 -7.76 8.36
C ILE A 274 6.77 -8.36 7.72
N TYR A 275 7.28 -7.78 6.63
CA TYR A 275 8.58 -8.16 6.08
C TYR A 275 9.70 -7.88 7.10
N ALA A 276 9.70 -6.72 7.75
CA ALA A 276 10.65 -6.35 8.80
C ALA A 276 10.58 -7.30 10.01
N GLU A 277 9.38 -7.77 10.39
CA GLU A 277 9.19 -8.79 11.44
C GLU A 277 9.80 -10.13 11.02
N THR A 278 9.58 -10.53 9.77
CA THR A 278 9.92 -11.88 9.28
C THR A 278 11.39 -12.00 8.86
N PHE A 279 11.97 -10.94 8.28
CA PHE A 279 13.32 -10.90 7.71
C PHE A 279 14.09 -9.61 8.08
N PRO A 280 14.17 -9.22 9.37
CA PRO A 280 14.78 -7.94 9.77
C PRO A 280 16.21 -7.75 9.24
N GLN A 281 16.97 -8.84 9.21
CA GLN A 281 18.35 -8.88 8.75
C GLN A 281 18.52 -8.65 7.24
N ASN A 282 17.48 -8.91 6.46
CA ASN A 282 17.45 -8.73 5.02
C ASN A 282 16.98 -7.33 4.62
N VAL A 283 16.69 -6.43 5.57
CA VAL A 283 16.34 -5.04 5.26
C VAL A 283 17.62 -4.20 5.09
N ARG A 284 17.72 -3.46 3.98
CA ARG A 284 18.71 -2.38 3.77
C ARG A 284 18.13 -1.03 4.17
N ALA A 285 17.01 -0.67 3.54
CA ALA A 285 16.32 0.59 3.73
C ALA A 285 14.80 0.37 3.57
N MET A 286 14.00 1.04 4.37
CA MET A 286 12.55 0.89 4.32
C MET A 286 11.86 2.23 4.61
N VAL A 287 11.06 2.69 3.65
CA VAL A 287 10.21 3.88 3.76
C VAL A 287 8.75 3.43 3.78
N LEU A 288 8.00 3.88 4.80
CA LEU A 288 6.60 3.53 5.00
C LEU A 288 5.78 4.82 5.06
N ASP A 289 5.04 5.12 3.99
CA ASP A 289 4.32 6.38 3.79
C ASP A 289 2.80 6.19 3.93
N GLY A 290 2.17 6.94 4.84
CA GLY A 290 0.76 6.74 5.18
C GLY A 290 0.57 5.43 5.95
N ALA A 291 1.03 5.40 7.19
CA ALA A 291 1.17 4.20 8.01
C ALA A 291 -0.14 3.59 8.53
N VAL A 292 -0.30 2.29 8.35
CA VAL A 292 -1.28 1.47 9.05
C VAL A 292 -0.76 1.16 10.45
N ASP A 293 -1.55 1.48 11.48
CA ASP A 293 -1.19 1.24 12.87
C ASP A 293 -1.07 -0.28 13.15
N PRO A 294 0.10 -0.76 13.61
CA PRO A 294 0.30 -2.16 13.88
C PRO A 294 -0.33 -2.66 15.19
N THR A 295 -0.91 -1.77 15.98
CA THR A 295 -1.40 -2.05 17.34
C THR A 295 -2.91 -2.16 17.46
N THR A 296 -3.66 -1.66 16.47
CA THR A 296 -5.13 -1.59 16.51
C THR A 296 -5.78 -2.76 15.78
N GLY A 297 -6.83 -3.35 16.36
CA GLY A 297 -7.65 -4.38 15.72
C GLY A 297 -8.61 -3.83 14.65
N THR A 298 -9.44 -4.70 14.07
CA THR A 298 -10.28 -4.38 12.89
C THR A 298 -11.25 -3.22 13.17
N THR A 299 -11.94 -3.26 14.31
CA THR A 299 -12.96 -2.25 14.65
C THR A 299 -12.35 -0.87 14.82
N GLU A 300 -11.30 -0.75 15.64
CA GLU A 300 -10.65 0.54 15.91
C GLU A 300 -10.04 1.14 14.64
N ARG A 301 -9.40 0.31 13.80
CA ARG A 301 -8.85 0.72 12.51
C ARG A 301 -9.92 1.34 11.60
N HIS A 302 -11.10 0.73 11.50
CA HIS A 302 -12.20 1.29 10.71
C HIS A 302 -12.74 2.60 11.30
N LEU A 303 -12.88 2.72 12.62
CA LEU A 303 -13.35 3.96 13.24
C LEU A 303 -12.38 5.12 12.99
N VAL A 304 -11.07 4.88 13.15
CA VAL A 304 -10.03 5.88 12.90
C VAL A 304 -9.98 6.27 11.43
N LEU A 305 -10.05 5.29 10.51
CA LEU A 305 -10.13 5.49 9.06
C LEU A 305 -11.31 6.41 8.69
N PHE A 306 -12.52 6.06 9.11
CA PHE A 306 -13.70 6.83 8.70
C PHE A 306 -13.81 8.17 9.40
N ALA A 307 -13.34 8.30 10.64
CA ALA A 307 -13.16 9.61 11.28
C ALA A 307 -12.18 10.50 10.48
N GLY A 308 -11.13 9.93 9.89
CA GLY A 308 -10.23 10.63 8.97
C GLY A 308 -10.94 11.15 7.72
N PHE A 309 -11.73 10.31 7.05
CA PHE A 309 -12.54 10.75 5.92
C PHE A 309 -13.60 11.80 6.28
N GLN A 310 -14.23 11.72 7.45
CA GLN A 310 -15.14 12.77 7.92
C GLN A 310 -14.41 14.11 8.09
N ARG A 311 -13.21 14.12 8.68
CA ARG A 311 -12.40 15.36 8.80
C ARG A 311 -12.08 15.94 7.42
N ALA A 312 -11.66 15.12 6.46
CA ALA A 312 -11.40 15.59 5.10
C ALA A 312 -12.67 16.12 4.41
N PHE A 313 -13.82 15.47 4.61
CA PHE A 313 -15.12 15.95 4.14
C PHE A 313 -15.45 17.33 4.74
N ASP A 314 -15.29 17.49 6.05
CA ASP A 314 -15.55 18.75 6.75
C ASP A 314 -14.62 19.87 6.27
N ASN A 315 -13.34 19.57 6.03
CA ASN A 315 -12.36 20.53 5.52
C ASN A 315 -12.65 20.95 4.08
N MET A 316 -13.03 19.99 3.21
CA MET A 316 -13.51 20.29 1.86
C MET A 316 -14.78 21.15 1.89
N ALA A 317 -15.74 20.82 2.75
CA ALA A 317 -16.98 21.58 2.90
C ALA A 317 -16.70 23.00 3.41
N ALA A 318 -15.79 23.17 4.37
CA ALA A 318 -15.36 24.47 4.87
C ALA A 318 -14.67 25.31 3.80
N LEU A 319 -13.87 24.68 2.91
CA LEU A 319 -13.31 25.36 1.75
C LEU A 319 -14.41 25.82 0.78
N CYS A 320 -15.34 24.91 0.45
CA CYS A 320 -16.44 25.16 -0.46
C CYS A 320 -17.34 26.32 0.01
N ALA A 321 -17.70 26.32 1.31
CA ALA A 321 -18.62 27.28 1.93
C ALA A 321 -18.15 28.75 1.86
N LYS A 322 -16.87 28.99 1.54
CA LYS A 322 -16.33 30.34 1.24
C LYS A 322 -16.92 30.94 -0.04
N THR A 323 -17.60 30.13 -0.86
CA THR A 323 -18.25 30.56 -2.10
C THR A 323 -19.78 30.51 -1.94
N PRO A 324 -20.53 31.54 -2.38
CA PRO A 324 -21.99 31.54 -2.32
C PRO A 324 -22.64 30.42 -3.13
N THR A 325 -21.91 29.85 -4.09
CA THR A 325 -22.37 28.78 -4.98
C THR A 325 -22.10 27.38 -4.44
N CYS A 326 -21.57 27.25 -3.22
CA CYS A 326 -21.28 25.93 -2.64
C CYS A 326 -22.54 25.06 -2.60
N PRO A 327 -22.54 23.85 -3.20
CA PRO A 327 -23.73 23.00 -3.22
C PRO A 327 -24.19 22.55 -1.83
N LEU A 328 -23.26 22.51 -0.85
CA LEU A 328 -23.49 22.16 0.55
C LEU A 328 -23.94 23.34 1.43
N GLY A 329 -24.07 24.54 0.86
CA GLY A 329 -24.39 25.77 1.59
C GLY A 329 -23.15 26.51 2.11
N THR A 330 -23.39 27.66 2.75
CA THR A 330 -22.33 28.56 3.26
C THR A 330 -22.06 28.42 4.75
N ASP A 331 -22.80 27.56 5.47
CA ASP A 331 -22.49 27.14 6.84
C ASP A 331 -21.89 25.72 6.83
N PRO A 332 -20.57 25.57 7.04
CA PRO A 332 -19.91 24.26 7.07
C PRO A 332 -20.53 23.29 8.09
N LYS A 333 -21.13 23.78 9.18
CA LYS A 333 -21.75 22.93 10.20
C LYS A 333 -22.99 22.19 9.69
N GLN A 334 -23.61 22.69 8.63
CA GLN A 334 -24.77 22.05 7.98
C GLN A 334 -24.37 21.17 6.79
N ALA A 335 -23.08 21.13 6.41
CA ALA A 335 -22.64 20.47 5.19
C ALA A 335 -22.97 18.98 5.15
N THR A 336 -22.77 18.26 6.27
CA THR A 336 -23.13 16.84 6.38
C THR A 336 -24.62 16.61 6.18
N ALA A 337 -25.48 17.42 6.81
CA ALA A 337 -26.93 17.29 6.65
C ALA A 337 -27.36 17.63 5.21
N ALA A 338 -26.81 18.69 4.63
CA ALA A 338 -27.05 19.07 3.24
C ALA A 338 -26.62 17.96 2.26
N PHE A 339 -25.47 17.34 2.51
CA PHE A 339 -24.98 16.22 1.71
C PHE A 339 -25.89 15.00 1.82
N GLN A 340 -26.26 14.60 3.04
CA GLN A 340 -27.16 13.46 3.28
C GLN A 340 -28.52 13.64 2.58
N GLN A 341 -29.06 14.86 2.53
CA GLN A 341 -30.30 15.15 1.79
C GLN A 341 -30.18 14.88 0.29
N LEU A 342 -28.99 15.01 -0.29
CA LEU A 342 -28.72 14.74 -1.70
C LEU A 342 -28.51 13.25 -1.97
N VAL A 343 -27.75 12.56 -1.11
CA VAL A 343 -27.32 11.18 -1.39
C VAL A 343 -28.30 10.11 -0.90
N ARG A 344 -28.98 10.29 0.25
CA ARG A 344 -29.88 9.26 0.80
C ARG A 344 -31.01 8.85 -0.15
N PRO A 345 -31.64 9.74 -0.95
CA PRO A 345 -32.63 9.32 -1.95
C PRO A 345 -32.10 8.32 -2.98
N LEU A 346 -30.79 8.33 -3.27
CA LEU A 346 -30.13 7.43 -4.22
C LEU A 346 -30.13 5.96 -3.76
N ILE A 347 -30.49 5.67 -2.50
CA ILE A 347 -30.61 4.30 -2.00
C ILE A 347 -31.79 3.58 -2.70
N ASP A 348 -32.93 4.25 -2.86
CA ASP A 348 -34.12 3.66 -3.51
C ASP A 348 -34.30 4.13 -4.96
N LYS A 349 -33.79 5.32 -5.29
CA LYS A 349 -33.99 5.98 -6.59
C LYS A 349 -32.64 6.42 -7.17
N PRO A 350 -31.84 5.51 -7.72
CA PRO A 350 -30.59 5.87 -8.38
C PRO A 350 -30.86 6.77 -9.58
N ILE A 351 -29.95 7.70 -9.85
CA ILE A 351 -29.99 8.51 -11.08
C ILE A 351 -29.51 7.63 -12.24
N ILE A 352 -30.23 7.64 -13.36
CA ILE A 352 -29.82 6.96 -14.58
C ILE A 352 -29.09 7.97 -15.46
N THR A 353 -27.84 7.68 -15.80
CA THR A 353 -27.04 8.49 -16.71
C THR A 353 -27.48 8.30 -18.16
N ALA A 354 -27.02 9.17 -19.06
CA ALA A 354 -27.39 9.10 -20.48
C ALA A 354 -26.96 7.78 -21.17
N ASP A 355 -25.90 7.14 -20.68
CA ASP A 355 -25.40 5.83 -21.11
C ASP A 355 -26.06 4.66 -20.35
N GLY A 356 -27.10 4.92 -19.54
CA GLY A 356 -27.90 3.89 -18.86
C GLY A 356 -27.32 3.38 -17.54
N ARG A 357 -26.17 3.91 -17.09
CA ARG A 357 -25.54 3.52 -15.82
C ARG A 357 -26.26 4.15 -14.62
N LYS A 358 -26.08 3.54 -13.45
CA LYS A 358 -26.75 3.94 -12.21
C LYS A 358 -25.79 4.70 -11.29
N VAL A 359 -26.14 5.93 -10.95
CA VAL A 359 -25.56 6.62 -9.80
C VAL A 359 -26.34 6.20 -8.56
N THR A 360 -25.84 5.16 -7.88
CA THR A 360 -26.38 4.66 -6.62
C THR A 360 -25.82 5.45 -5.43
N TYR A 361 -26.40 5.27 -4.24
CA TYR A 361 -25.82 5.76 -2.98
C TYR A 361 -24.35 5.32 -2.84
N THR A 362 -24.08 4.03 -3.05
CA THR A 362 -22.73 3.46 -2.95
C THR A 362 -21.76 4.08 -3.94
N ALA A 363 -22.19 4.31 -5.19
CA ALA A 363 -21.34 4.97 -6.19
C ALA A 363 -21.06 6.43 -5.83
N ALA A 364 -22.06 7.17 -5.34
CA ALA A 364 -21.90 8.55 -4.91
C ALA A 364 -20.93 8.68 -3.72
N ILE A 365 -21.13 7.87 -2.67
CA ILE A 365 -20.23 7.80 -1.52
C ILE A 365 -18.83 7.35 -1.93
N GLY A 366 -18.73 6.32 -2.78
CA GLY A 366 -17.48 5.83 -3.32
C GLY A 366 -16.68 6.93 -4.02
N GLY A 367 -17.34 7.70 -4.90
CA GLY A 367 -16.74 8.84 -5.60
C GLY A 367 -16.30 9.97 -4.66
N VAL A 368 -17.09 10.29 -3.64
CA VAL A 368 -16.69 11.26 -2.61
C VAL A 368 -15.43 10.77 -1.88
N ILE A 369 -15.44 9.54 -1.38
CA ILE A 369 -14.29 8.95 -0.67
C ILE A 369 -13.04 8.96 -1.57
N THR A 370 -13.16 8.57 -2.85
CA THR A 370 -12.04 8.62 -3.81
C THR A 370 -11.46 10.03 -3.91
N GLY A 371 -12.30 11.05 -4.05
CA GLY A 371 -11.84 12.43 -4.17
C GLY A 371 -11.31 13.03 -2.87
N LEU A 372 -11.65 12.46 -1.71
CA LEU A 372 -11.15 12.94 -0.41
C LEU A 372 -9.71 12.48 -0.10
N TYR A 373 -9.14 11.53 -0.84
CA TYR A 373 -7.75 11.08 -0.65
C TYR A 373 -6.71 12.20 -0.81
N ASN A 374 -7.02 13.22 -1.61
CA ASN A 374 -6.15 14.37 -1.82
C ASN A 374 -6.96 15.65 -2.05
N ASP A 375 -6.46 16.74 -1.50
CA ASP A 375 -7.05 18.07 -1.60
C ASP A 375 -7.19 18.62 -3.03
N VAL A 376 -6.30 18.22 -3.94
CA VAL A 376 -6.34 18.60 -5.35
C VAL A 376 -7.60 18.06 -6.06
N SER A 377 -8.17 16.95 -5.58
CA SER A 377 -9.39 16.35 -6.12
C SER A 377 -10.68 16.95 -5.55
N TRP A 378 -10.62 17.78 -4.50
CA TRP A 378 -11.81 18.36 -3.88
C TRP A 378 -12.72 19.16 -4.83
N PRO A 379 -12.20 19.96 -5.79
CA PRO A 379 -13.06 20.61 -6.77
C PRO A 379 -13.90 19.65 -7.61
N ALA A 380 -13.39 18.45 -7.94
CA ALA A 380 -14.15 17.43 -8.65
C ALA A 380 -15.27 16.84 -7.78
N VAL A 381 -15.02 16.65 -6.49
CA VAL A 381 -16.07 16.21 -5.54
C VAL A 381 -17.16 17.27 -5.43
N ILE A 382 -16.79 18.54 -5.27
CA ILE A 382 -17.74 19.67 -5.20
C ILE A 382 -18.56 19.78 -6.48
N LEU A 383 -17.93 19.60 -7.65
CA LEU A 383 -18.63 19.53 -8.93
C LEU A 383 -19.64 18.38 -8.95
N GLY A 384 -19.23 17.18 -8.55
CA GLY A 384 -20.11 16.02 -8.47
C GLY A 384 -21.31 16.21 -7.54
N ILE A 385 -21.13 16.86 -6.38
CA ILE A 385 -22.24 17.22 -5.48
C ILE A 385 -23.15 18.28 -6.11
N THR A 386 -22.59 19.21 -6.87
CA THR A 386 -23.37 20.20 -7.63
C THR A 386 -24.23 19.53 -8.70
N GLU A 387 -23.68 18.56 -9.42
CA GLU A 387 -24.43 17.76 -10.39
C GLU A 387 -25.59 17.01 -9.75
N LEU A 388 -25.42 16.45 -8.55
CA LEU A 388 -26.49 15.74 -7.82
C LEU A 388 -27.71 16.63 -7.60
N LYS A 389 -27.51 17.91 -7.27
CA LYS A 389 -28.60 18.90 -7.13
C LYS A 389 -29.35 19.13 -8.44
N ALA A 390 -28.67 18.97 -9.57
CA ALA A 390 -29.23 19.12 -10.91
C ALA A 390 -29.78 17.79 -11.49
N GLY A 391 -29.81 16.70 -10.70
CA GLY A 391 -30.30 15.39 -11.15
C GLY A 391 -29.31 14.61 -12.02
N SER A 392 -28.01 14.95 -11.95
CA SER A 392 -26.92 14.22 -12.59
C SER A 392 -25.92 13.71 -11.54
N GLY A 393 -25.09 12.74 -11.85
CA GLY A 393 -24.02 12.31 -10.93
C GLY A 393 -22.80 11.79 -11.66
N LYS A 394 -22.54 12.31 -12.86
CA LYS A 394 -21.53 11.83 -13.79
C LYS A 394 -20.12 11.90 -13.16
N THR A 395 -19.80 13.02 -12.51
CA THR A 395 -18.48 13.22 -11.92
C THR A 395 -18.24 12.29 -10.72
N LEU A 396 -19.24 12.08 -9.86
CA LEU A 396 -19.12 11.11 -8.76
C LEU A 396 -19.05 9.67 -9.28
N LEU A 397 -19.80 9.34 -10.33
CA LEU A 397 -19.72 8.03 -10.98
C LEU A 397 -18.33 7.78 -11.57
N PHE A 398 -17.74 8.78 -12.24
CA PHE A 398 -16.37 8.69 -12.75
C PHE A 398 -15.34 8.49 -11.61
N LEU A 399 -15.45 9.23 -10.50
CA LEU A 399 -14.59 9.03 -9.34
C LEU A 399 -14.80 7.65 -8.68
N SER A 400 -16.03 7.11 -8.75
CA SER A 400 -16.31 5.74 -8.31
C SER A 400 -15.67 4.71 -9.24
N ASP A 401 -15.63 4.96 -10.55
CA ASP A 401 -15.04 4.05 -11.54
C ASP A 401 -13.54 3.85 -11.32
N ILE A 402 -12.82 4.93 -10.98
CA ILE A 402 -11.39 4.88 -10.61
C ILE A 402 -11.19 3.89 -9.46
N ARG A 403 -12.04 3.97 -8.43
CA ARG A 403 -11.97 3.11 -7.25
C ARG A 403 -12.33 1.66 -7.56
N THR A 404 -13.33 1.42 -8.40
CA THR A 404 -13.74 0.07 -8.78
C THR A 404 -12.86 -0.51 -9.89
N GLN A 405 -11.90 0.25 -10.41
CA GLN A 405 -11.07 -0.11 -11.56
C GLN A 405 -11.91 -0.50 -12.78
N ARG A 406 -13.01 0.23 -13.01
CA ARG A 406 -13.89 0.01 -14.15
C ARG A 406 -13.30 0.68 -15.38
N ASN A 407 -13.02 -0.11 -16.41
CA ASN A 407 -12.54 0.36 -17.70
C ASN A 407 -13.66 1.02 -18.53
N THR A 408 -13.26 1.69 -19.60
CA THR A 408 -14.21 2.40 -20.48
C THR A 408 -15.13 1.45 -21.24
N ASP A 409 -14.67 0.22 -21.52
CA ASP A 409 -15.43 -0.86 -22.16
C ASP A 409 -16.37 -1.61 -21.20
N GLY A 410 -16.33 -1.29 -19.90
CA GLY A 410 -17.15 -1.93 -18.86
C GLY A 410 -16.54 -3.20 -18.25
N SER A 411 -15.33 -3.59 -18.64
CA SER A 411 -14.54 -4.56 -17.89
C SER A 411 -14.01 -3.95 -16.59
N TYR A 412 -13.62 -4.78 -15.62
CA TYR A 412 -13.04 -4.30 -14.37
C TYR A 412 -11.74 -5.02 -14.03
N GLY A 413 -10.80 -4.27 -13.45
CA GLY A 413 -9.69 -4.84 -12.69
C GLY A 413 -10.19 -5.63 -11.47
N ASN A 414 -9.30 -6.40 -10.84
CA ASN A 414 -9.66 -7.27 -9.73
C ASN A 414 -9.31 -6.70 -8.35
N GLY A 415 -9.00 -5.40 -8.25
CA GLY A 415 -8.45 -4.81 -7.03
C GLY A 415 -9.38 -4.87 -5.83
N ASN A 416 -10.69 -4.70 -6.02
CA ASN A 416 -11.66 -4.82 -4.92
C ASN A 416 -11.84 -6.27 -4.45
N GLU A 417 -11.84 -7.24 -5.37
CA GLU A 417 -11.91 -8.66 -5.04
C GLU A 417 -10.65 -9.11 -4.31
N SER A 418 -9.49 -8.62 -4.78
CA SER A 418 -8.21 -8.78 -4.12
C SER A 418 -8.18 -8.19 -2.72
N LEU A 419 -8.66 -6.96 -2.58
CA LEU A 419 -8.74 -6.27 -1.29
C LEU A 419 -9.53 -7.09 -0.28
N VAL A 420 -10.69 -7.61 -0.66
CA VAL A 420 -11.53 -8.41 0.24
C VAL A 420 -10.84 -9.73 0.59
N ALA A 421 -10.35 -10.49 -0.39
CA ALA A 421 -9.71 -11.77 -0.10
C ALA A 421 -8.48 -11.64 0.81
N ILE A 422 -7.66 -10.60 0.60
CA ILE A 422 -6.48 -10.31 1.42
C ILE A 422 -6.92 -9.92 2.83
N ASN A 423 -7.89 -9.00 2.97
CA ASN A 423 -8.39 -8.59 4.28
C ASN A 423 -9.08 -9.74 5.03
N CYS A 424 -9.73 -10.70 4.36
CA CYS A 424 -10.28 -11.88 5.01
C CYS A 424 -9.22 -12.77 5.68
N LEU A 425 -7.95 -12.65 5.27
CA LEU A 425 -6.81 -13.30 5.89
C LEU A 425 -6.04 -12.41 6.86
N ASP A 426 -6.23 -11.09 6.82
CA ASP A 426 -5.42 -10.15 7.60
C ASP A 426 -6.21 -9.43 8.71
N GLU A 427 -7.54 -9.43 8.65
CA GLU A 427 -8.42 -8.74 9.60
C GLU A 427 -9.19 -9.75 10.47
N GLU A 428 -9.53 -9.33 11.69
CA GLU A 428 -10.45 -10.08 12.56
C GLU A 428 -11.82 -10.19 11.88
N ARG A 429 -12.38 -11.41 11.90
CA ARG A 429 -13.71 -11.68 11.35
C ARG A 429 -14.78 -11.37 12.38
N HIS A 430 -15.75 -10.55 11.99
CA HIS A 430 -16.85 -10.16 12.86
C HIS A 430 -18.08 -11.07 12.69
N THR A 431 -18.82 -11.26 13.78
CA THR A 431 -20.22 -11.74 13.68
C THR A 431 -21.12 -10.64 13.12
N PRO A 432 -22.34 -10.95 12.64
CA PRO A 432 -23.29 -9.93 12.20
C PRO A 432 -23.58 -8.86 13.27
N GLU A 433 -23.59 -9.22 14.55
CA GLU A 433 -23.79 -8.29 15.66
C GLU A 433 -22.61 -7.33 15.83
N GLN A 434 -21.38 -7.86 15.77
CA GLN A 434 -20.16 -7.07 15.86
C GLN A 434 -20.02 -6.13 14.66
N GLU A 435 -20.27 -6.62 13.45
CA GLU A 435 -20.21 -5.81 12.24
C GLU A 435 -21.28 -4.71 12.27
N SER A 436 -22.51 -5.04 12.66
CA SER A 436 -23.56 -4.04 12.81
C SER A 436 -23.26 -3.02 13.90
N ALA A 437 -22.58 -3.42 14.99
CA ALA A 437 -22.13 -2.50 16.03
C ALA A 437 -21.05 -1.55 15.49
N MET A 438 -20.03 -2.08 14.82
CA MET A 438 -18.98 -1.29 14.18
C MET A 438 -19.58 -0.30 13.17
N THR A 439 -20.49 -0.74 12.29
CA THR A 439 -21.13 0.16 11.30
C THR A 439 -21.93 1.29 11.96
N ARG A 440 -22.64 1.02 13.06
CA ARG A 440 -23.30 2.09 13.83
C ARG A 440 -22.30 3.08 14.44
N ASP A 441 -21.16 2.59 14.92
CA ASP A 441 -20.12 3.46 15.46
C ASP A 441 -19.40 4.25 14.36
N ILE A 442 -19.21 3.67 13.17
CA ILE A 442 -18.73 4.37 11.97
C ILE A 442 -19.67 5.54 11.64
N PHE A 443 -20.99 5.35 11.66
CA PHE A 443 -21.95 6.44 11.40
C PHE A 443 -21.89 7.56 12.44
N LYS A 444 -21.45 7.29 13.68
CA LYS A 444 -21.25 8.34 14.69
C LYS A 444 -20.00 9.17 14.41
N VAL A 445 -18.90 8.54 13.99
CA VAL A 445 -17.63 9.24 13.74
C VAL A 445 -17.52 9.81 12.32
N ALA A 446 -18.34 9.29 11.39
CA ALA A 446 -18.41 9.71 10.00
C ALA A 446 -19.86 9.82 9.51
N PRO A 447 -20.65 10.75 10.07
CA PRO A 447 -22.05 10.92 9.71
C PRO A 447 -22.30 11.17 8.22
N PHE A 448 -21.33 11.65 7.42
CA PHE A 448 -21.53 11.75 5.96
C PHE A 448 -21.84 10.40 5.29
N LEU A 449 -21.52 9.28 5.95
CA LEU A 449 -21.82 7.91 5.51
C LEU A 449 -23.16 7.36 6.03
N ASP A 450 -23.78 8.02 7.00
CA ASP A 450 -25.00 7.53 7.64
C ASP A 450 -26.17 7.53 6.65
N THR A 451 -26.74 6.35 6.44
CA THR A 451 -27.85 6.14 5.50
C THR A 451 -29.20 6.59 6.06
N GLY A 452 -29.30 6.84 7.37
CA GLY A 452 -30.55 7.12 8.06
C GLY A 452 -31.47 5.89 8.15
N ARG A 453 -30.94 4.68 7.93
CA ARG A 453 -31.67 3.41 8.01
C ARG A 453 -31.15 2.55 9.16
N PRO A 454 -31.95 1.57 9.64
CA PRO A 454 -31.43 0.55 10.54
C PRO A 454 -30.25 -0.20 9.90
N VAL A 455 -29.25 -0.52 10.73
CA VAL A 455 -28.05 -1.26 10.32
C VAL A 455 -28.24 -2.74 10.60
N ASN A 456 -28.09 -3.58 9.58
CA ASN A 456 -28.06 -5.03 9.65
C ASN A 456 -26.87 -5.56 8.82
N ALA A 457 -25.67 -5.09 9.17
CA ALA A 457 -24.44 -5.35 8.42
C ALA A 457 -23.93 -6.78 8.66
N ARG A 458 -23.31 -7.35 7.62
CA ARG A 458 -22.57 -8.61 7.66
C ARG A 458 -21.17 -8.40 7.12
N ASP A 459 -20.23 -9.08 7.75
CA ASP A 459 -18.84 -9.13 7.31
C ASP A 459 -18.78 -9.91 5.98
N LEU A 460 -18.14 -9.32 4.97
CA LEU A 460 -17.91 -9.98 3.68
C LEU A 460 -17.12 -11.29 3.83
N CYS A 461 -16.32 -11.39 4.88
CA CYS A 461 -15.49 -12.52 5.21
C CYS A 461 -16.19 -13.58 6.08
N GLU A 462 -17.47 -13.40 6.43
CA GLU A 462 -18.23 -14.29 7.34
C GLU A 462 -18.10 -15.76 6.96
N HIS A 463 -18.22 -16.09 5.66
CA HIS A 463 -18.15 -17.46 5.15
C HIS A 463 -16.78 -17.86 4.63
N TRP A 464 -15.76 -17.01 4.80
CA TRP A 464 -14.39 -17.33 4.41
C TRP A 464 -13.86 -18.48 5.28
N ARG A 465 -13.62 -19.65 4.68
CA ARG A 465 -13.34 -20.87 5.47
C ARG A 465 -11.98 -20.83 6.18
N VAL A 466 -11.02 -20.14 5.58
CA VAL A 466 -9.67 -20.00 6.12
C VAL A 466 -9.71 -18.94 7.21
N LYS A 467 -9.15 -19.24 8.38
CA LYS A 467 -9.08 -18.27 9.49
C LYS A 467 -8.08 -17.15 9.13
N PRO A 468 -8.27 -15.94 9.69
CA PRO A 468 -7.25 -14.90 9.59
C PRO A 468 -5.88 -15.41 10.03
N THR A 469 -4.86 -15.06 9.24
CA THR A 469 -3.45 -15.45 9.37
C THR A 469 -2.58 -14.36 9.97
N LEU A 470 -3.06 -13.11 9.93
CA LEU A 470 -2.49 -12.01 10.68
C LEU A 470 -3.22 -11.86 12.03
N GLY A 471 -2.46 -11.51 13.06
CA GLY A 471 -2.99 -11.13 14.36
C GLY A 471 -2.52 -9.73 14.72
N TYR A 472 -3.22 -9.11 15.67
CA TYR A 472 -2.90 -7.80 16.22
C TYR A 472 -2.50 -7.94 17.69
N PRO A 473 -1.48 -7.19 18.17
CA PRO A 473 -0.60 -6.34 17.38
C PRO A 473 0.37 -7.15 16.49
N TYR A 474 0.81 -6.60 15.36
CA TYR A 474 1.86 -7.17 14.50
C TYR A 474 3.16 -6.35 14.56
N ALA A 475 4.22 -6.83 13.91
CA ALA A 475 5.54 -6.18 13.85
C ALA A 475 6.16 -5.91 15.23
N GLN A 476 5.94 -6.81 16.18
CA GLN A 476 6.39 -6.66 17.56
C GLN A 476 7.79 -7.25 17.78
N ASN A 477 8.55 -6.65 18.70
CA ASN A 477 9.81 -7.20 19.24
C ASN A 477 10.88 -7.54 18.18
N ILE A 478 10.98 -6.74 17.13
CA ILE A 478 11.92 -6.97 16.03
C ILE A 478 13.35 -6.66 16.48
N LYS A 479 14.26 -7.64 16.35
CA LYS A 479 15.68 -7.49 16.67
C LYS A 479 16.51 -7.36 15.39
N GLY A 480 17.49 -6.45 15.40
CA GLY A 480 18.44 -6.31 14.30
C GLY A 480 17.90 -5.59 13.06
N LEU A 481 16.73 -4.96 13.14
CA LEU A 481 16.20 -4.11 12.08
C LEU A 481 17.03 -2.82 11.98
N PRO A 482 17.55 -2.44 10.79
CA PRO A 482 18.15 -1.13 10.62
C PRO A 482 17.10 -0.03 10.81
N LYS A 483 17.55 1.19 11.12
CA LYS A 483 16.66 2.34 11.30
C LYS A 483 15.84 2.58 10.01
N THR A 484 14.52 2.49 10.12
CA THR A 484 13.55 2.72 9.04
C THR A 484 13.03 4.16 9.07
N LEU A 485 12.35 4.58 8.01
CA LEU A 485 11.69 5.89 7.90
C LEU A 485 10.18 5.73 7.72
N VAL A 486 9.41 6.32 8.63
CA VAL A 486 7.96 6.48 8.47
C VAL A 486 7.67 7.90 8.02
N VAL A 487 6.85 8.06 6.98
CA VAL A 487 6.35 9.34 6.49
C VAL A 487 4.86 9.42 6.81
N SER A 488 4.42 10.53 7.39
CA SER A 488 3.03 10.66 7.82
C SER A 488 2.53 12.10 7.67
N ALA A 489 1.44 12.26 6.93
CA ALA A 489 0.76 13.54 6.80
C ALA A 489 -0.18 13.78 8.00
N THR A 490 -0.20 15.01 8.52
CA THR A 490 -0.96 15.37 9.72
C THR A 490 -2.47 15.21 9.56
N ARG A 491 -2.96 15.33 8.33
CA ARG A 491 -4.39 15.24 7.99
C ARG A 491 -4.60 14.25 6.85
N ASP A 492 -3.88 13.13 6.92
CA ASP A 492 -4.15 11.96 6.07
C ASP A 492 -5.54 11.40 6.43
N PRO A 493 -6.48 11.33 5.47
CA PRO A 493 -7.83 10.81 5.72
C PRO A 493 -7.87 9.28 5.86
N ALA A 494 -6.95 8.56 5.22
CA ALA A 494 -7.00 7.11 5.11
C ALA A 494 -6.11 6.41 6.15
N THR A 495 -4.94 6.98 6.44
CA THR A 495 -4.04 6.50 7.49
C THR A 495 -3.64 7.65 8.41
N PRO A 496 -4.52 8.02 9.36
CA PRO A 496 -4.32 9.17 10.25
C PRO A 496 -2.95 9.20 10.94
N HIS A 497 -2.49 10.42 11.24
CA HIS A 497 -1.14 10.69 11.70
C HIS A 497 -0.71 9.85 12.92
N GLU A 498 -1.66 9.56 13.80
CA GLU A 498 -1.46 8.72 14.98
C GLU A 498 -0.94 7.32 14.63
N GLY A 499 -1.40 6.75 13.51
CA GLY A 499 -0.89 5.47 13.00
C GLY A 499 0.58 5.56 12.55
N GLY A 500 0.99 6.71 11.99
CA GLY A 500 2.39 7.02 11.69
C GLY A 500 3.27 7.06 12.92
N ILE A 501 2.80 7.72 13.98
CA ILE A 501 3.49 7.78 15.27
C ILE A 501 3.59 6.37 15.89
N SER A 502 2.49 5.61 15.88
CA SER A 502 2.43 4.25 16.43
C SER A 502 3.36 3.29 15.70
N LEU A 503 3.35 3.29 14.36
CA LEU A 503 4.24 2.45 13.56
C LEU A 503 5.71 2.83 13.78
N ALA A 504 6.02 4.13 13.81
CA ALA A 504 7.39 4.59 14.05
C ALA A 504 7.90 4.15 15.43
N LYS A 505 7.06 4.26 16.47
CA LYS A 505 7.39 3.78 17.80
C LYS A 505 7.59 2.26 17.83
N THR A 506 6.70 1.51 17.18
CA THR A 506 6.74 0.03 17.13
C THR A 506 8.02 -0.48 16.46
N LEU A 507 8.42 0.13 15.36
CA LEU A 507 9.63 -0.27 14.62
C LEU A 507 10.92 0.37 15.16
N GLY A 508 10.81 1.32 16.11
CA GLY A 508 11.93 2.19 16.47
C GLY A 508 12.42 3.03 15.29
N ALA A 509 11.55 3.39 14.35
CA ALA A 509 11.85 4.15 13.13
C ALA A 509 12.13 5.64 13.43
N SER A 510 12.55 6.38 12.41
CA SER A 510 12.43 7.84 12.39
C SER A 510 11.10 8.25 11.75
N LEU A 511 10.53 9.36 12.20
CA LEU A 511 9.27 9.89 11.70
C LEU A 511 9.50 11.22 10.97
N LEU A 512 9.14 11.27 9.69
CA LEU A 512 8.96 12.50 8.93
C LEU A 512 7.49 12.91 9.00
N THR A 513 7.20 14.03 9.67
CA THR A 513 5.85 14.60 9.70
C THR A 513 5.65 15.57 8.55
N VAL A 514 4.50 15.51 7.89
CA VAL A 514 4.17 16.39 6.77
C VAL A 514 2.88 17.13 7.08
N GLU A 515 2.92 18.45 7.16
CA GLU A 515 1.71 19.27 7.31
C GLU A 515 0.91 19.27 6.02
N GLY A 516 -0.29 18.70 6.03
CA GLY A 516 -1.13 18.71 4.84
C GLY A 516 -2.28 17.70 4.84
N GLU A 517 -3.16 17.85 3.83
CA GLU A 517 -4.39 17.08 3.57
C GLU A 517 -4.18 16.13 2.38
N ARG A 518 -3.54 14.99 2.63
CA ARG A 518 -3.26 14.01 1.57
C ARG A 518 -2.93 12.64 2.14
N HIS A 519 -3.37 11.60 1.45
CA HIS A 519 -2.92 10.24 1.65
C HIS A 519 -1.79 9.87 0.70
N GLY A 520 -0.63 9.49 1.27
CA GLY A 520 0.59 9.24 0.50
C GLY A 520 1.19 10.53 -0.08
N VAL A 521 2.41 10.88 0.31
CA VAL A 521 3.02 12.18 0.00
C VAL A 521 4.42 12.06 -0.61
N ALA A 522 5.11 10.94 -0.41
CA ALA A 522 6.44 10.69 -0.95
C ALA A 522 6.39 10.05 -2.35
N LEU A 523 7.43 10.30 -3.16
CA LEU A 523 7.63 9.81 -4.54
C LEU A 523 6.64 10.29 -5.61
N ILE A 524 5.39 10.56 -5.25
CA ILE A 524 4.34 10.99 -6.19
C ILE A 524 3.81 12.40 -5.89
N GLY A 525 4.05 12.93 -4.69
CA GLY A 525 3.49 14.21 -4.23
C GLY A 525 4.20 15.46 -4.74
N GLY A 526 5.39 15.34 -5.35
CA GLY A 526 6.12 16.46 -5.96
C GLY A 526 6.76 17.47 -4.99
N ASN A 527 6.72 17.23 -3.68
CA ASN A 527 7.25 18.14 -2.68
C ASN A 527 8.76 17.93 -2.44
N ALA A 528 9.57 18.97 -2.70
CA ALA A 528 11.04 18.87 -2.63
C ALA A 528 11.54 18.51 -1.23
N CYS A 529 10.98 19.09 -0.16
CA CYS A 529 11.38 18.80 1.21
C CYS A 529 11.22 17.30 1.54
N ILE A 530 10.06 16.73 1.17
CA ILE A 530 9.76 15.31 1.41
C ILE A 530 10.67 14.44 0.55
N ASN A 531 10.75 14.73 -0.74
CA ASN A 531 11.49 13.92 -1.71
C ASN A 531 12.99 13.92 -1.44
N ASP A 532 13.58 15.05 -1.02
CA ASP A 532 15.00 15.14 -0.70
C ASP A 532 15.34 14.32 0.54
N ILE A 533 14.51 14.37 1.60
CA ILE A 533 14.71 13.54 2.81
C ILE A 533 14.59 12.05 2.48
N VAL A 534 13.57 11.68 1.70
CA VAL A 534 13.35 10.28 1.29
C VAL A 534 14.50 9.79 0.40
N ALA A 535 15.00 10.63 -0.52
CA ALA A 535 16.14 10.30 -1.37
C ALA A 535 17.44 10.16 -0.55
N ASP A 536 17.74 11.11 0.35
CA ASP A 536 18.89 11.07 1.25
C ASP A 536 18.90 9.77 2.08
N TYR A 537 17.73 9.35 2.57
CA TYR A 537 17.58 8.10 3.30
C TYR A 537 17.77 6.87 2.40
N LEU A 538 17.03 6.76 1.28
CA LEU A 538 17.09 5.56 0.43
C LEU A 538 18.49 5.36 -0.18
N ILE A 539 19.15 6.44 -0.59
CA ILE A 539 20.46 6.42 -1.24
C ILE A 539 21.58 6.31 -0.21
N GLY A 540 21.63 7.25 0.72
CA GLY A 540 22.74 7.43 1.66
C GLY A 540 22.53 6.81 3.04
N LEU A 541 21.35 6.24 3.31
CA LEU A 541 20.95 5.77 4.65
C LEU A 541 21.02 6.89 5.72
N LYS A 542 20.89 8.15 5.28
CA LYS A 542 20.91 9.31 6.16
C LYS A 542 19.57 9.41 6.87
N ILE A 543 19.59 9.21 8.17
CA ILE A 543 18.42 9.33 9.03
C ILE A 543 18.15 10.82 9.28
N PRO A 544 16.91 11.31 9.06
CA PRO A 544 16.60 12.70 9.37
C PRO A 544 16.64 12.94 10.89
N ALA A 545 16.82 14.21 11.27
CA ALA A 545 16.77 14.61 12.67
C ALA A 545 15.39 14.33 13.28
N ASP A 546 15.37 14.06 14.59
CA ASP A 546 14.12 13.88 15.32
C ASP A 546 13.24 15.13 15.23
N GLY A 547 11.95 14.93 14.98
CA GLY A 547 10.99 16.02 14.82
C GLY A 547 11.09 16.76 13.48
N VAL A 548 11.74 16.19 12.47
CA VAL A 548 11.75 16.77 11.11
C VAL A 548 10.33 16.95 10.56
N ARG A 549 10.11 18.07 9.86
CA ARG A 549 8.81 18.42 9.27
C ARG A 549 8.96 18.98 7.86
N CYS A 550 7.96 18.70 7.03
CA CYS A 550 7.71 19.38 5.75
C CYS A 550 6.26 19.91 5.72
N VAL A 551 5.92 20.72 4.71
CA VAL A 551 4.56 21.25 4.46
C VAL A 551 4.23 20.99 2.99
N LEU A 552 2.99 20.55 2.71
CA LEU A 552 2.52 20.29 1.34
C LEU A 552 2.31 21.55 0.50
#